data_AF-A0AAQ5Z8F0-F1
#
_entry.id   AF-A0AAQ5Z8F0-F1
#
_cell.length_a   1.000
_cell.length_b   1.000
_cell.length_c   1.000
_cell.angle_alpha   90.00
_cell.angle_beta   90.00
_cell.angle_gamma   90.00
#
_symmetry.space_group_name_H-M   'P 1'
#
loop_
_entity.id
_entity.type
_entity.pdbx_description
1 polymer ?
#
loop_
_entity_poly.entity_id
_entity_poly.type
_entity_poly.pdbx_seq_one_letter_code
_entity_poly.pdbx_strand_id
1 'polypeptide(L)'
;EELLSCISLSTSVLQSESFLVLSIPSLSQLSGSPQHVNSNGNIPSVNAGLYHEPREYSETDSLIPNELYSGSRLSGSTREKDGGHSGAPAESLCSMVLQILVPFLLAGLGTVSAGILLDLVQNWDVFQEITEIFILVPAVLGMKGNLEMTLASRLSTAVNAGKMESTREKWMLIVGNLALKQLQATVLGLLASLMATVLGWMAEGKMPFNHIVLLCSTSVSTAFVASLLQGVIMVGVIIGSKRMGINPDNVATPMAASFGDLITLALLACFSQWFYSFLEFYPYVLYLVDLCYLCLIPVWVSVSSKHPATNILLRSGWEPIITAMVISSIGGLILDKTVSDPNLAGIILYAPVINGIGGNLVSIQSSRISTNLHLNYSPGEVPADRRNCHNPCHTFFGSGANHRSAQVLLLLVIPGQLIFVHTIHVMKGGHTLPSPLFIIVFLSASLIQVFSLLCIADCMVHCLWRKGKDPDSYSIPYLTALGDLLGTALLSLAFLMLWCIGDSGSV
;
A
#
# COMPACT_ATOMS: atom_id res chain seq x y z
N GLU A 1 22.60 30.50 3.68
CA GLU A 1 22.20 30.83 2.29
C GLU A 1 21.97 29.59 1.42
N GLU A 2 22.75 28.52 1.55
CA GLU A 2 22.52 27.27 0.77
C GLU A 2 21.21 26.53 1.11
N LEU A 3 20.74 26.58 2.37
CA LEU A 3 19.44 26.01 2.76
C LEU A 3 18.24 26.76 2.13
N LEU A 4 18.38 28.07 1.91
CA LEU A 4 17.40 28.89 1.21
C LEU A 4 17.42 28.66 -0.31
N SER A 5 18.59 28.29 -0.86
CA SER A 5 18.73 27.94 -2.27
C SER A 5 18.05 26.61 -2.61
N CYS A 6 18.06 25.62 -1.70
CA CYS A 6 17.31 24.37 -1.86
C CYS A 6 15.78 24.57 -1.76
N ILE A 7 15.32 25.41 -0.83
CA ILE A 7 13.87 25.73 -0.69
C ILE A 7 13.37 26.57 -1.87
N SER A 8 14.20 27.48 -2.40
CA SER A 8 13.87 28.29 -3.58
C SER A 8 13.79 27.46 -4.87
N LEU A 9 14.57 26.37 -4.98
CA LEU A 9 14.48 25.47 -6.13
C LEU A 9 13.19 24.62 -6.07
N SER A 10 12.82 24.11 -4.90
CA SER A 10 11.57 23.36 -4.71
C SER A 10 10.30 24.19 -4.91
N THR A 11 10.32 25.49 -4.56
CA THR A 11 9.17 26.39 -4.80
C THR A 11 9.05 26.82 -6.27
N SER A 12 10.18 26.99 -6.98
CA SER A 12 10.17 27.30 -8.41
C SER A 12 9.58 26.19 -9.30
N VAL A 13 9.72 24.93 -8.88
CA VAL A 13 9.14 23.76 -9.57
C VAL A 13 7.63 23.66 -9.31
N LEU A 14 7.13 24.00 -8.12
CA LEU A 14 5.69 24.03 -7.84
C LEU A 14 4.96 25.17 -8.57
N GLN A 15 5.63 26.32 -8.77
CA GLN A 15 4.98 27.51 -9.31
C GLN A 15 4.87 27.50 -10.85
N SER A 16 5.70 26.68 -11.53
CA SER A 16 5.69 26.56 -12.99
C SER A 16 4.52 25.73 -13.55
N GLU A 17 3.77 24.99 -12.72
CA GLU A 17 2.59 24.21 -13.17
C GLU A 17 1.24 24.92 -12.99
N SER A 18 1.22 26.15 -12.45
CA SER A 18 -0.02 26.87 -12.13
C SER A 18 -0.50 27.90 -13.17
N PHE A 19 0.16 28.02 -14.32
CA PHE A 19 -0.22 29.00 -15.36
C PHE A 19 -0.22 28.37 -16.77
N LEU A 20 -1.27 27.62 -17.09
CA LEU A 20 -1.67 27.36 -18.47
C LEU A 20 -3.19 27.18 -18.55
N VAL A 21 -3.90 28.28 -18.28
CA VAL A 21 -5.29 28.47 -18.68
C VAL A 21 -5.29 28.69 -20.19
N LEU A 22 -5.77 27.72 -20.95
CA LEU A 22 -5.98 27.85 -22.40
C LEU A 22 -7.47 27.97 -22.70
N SER A 23 -7.83 29.18 -23.10
CA SER A 23 -9.12 29.65 -23.57
C SER A 23 -9.61 28.88 -24.80
N ILE A 24 -10.89 28.48 -24.79
CA ILE A 24 -11.58 27.87 -25.93
C ILE A 24 -12.15 28.98 -26.82
N PRO A 25 -11.92 29.01 -28.14
CA PRO A 25 -12.76 29.75 -29.07
C PRO A 25 -13.88 28.86 -29.61
N SER A 26 -15.09 29.40 -29.51
CA SER A 26 -16.33 28.94 -30.13
C SER A 26 -16.24 28.94 -31.66
N LEU A 27 -16.68 27.85 -32.30
CA LEU A 27 -17.09 27.89 -33.70
C LEU A 27 -18.47 27.26 -33.88
N SER A 28 -19.34 28.09 -34.43
CA SER A 28 -20.75 27.93 -34.68
C SER A 28 -21.03 27.36 -36.08
N GLN A 29 -22.17 26.68 -36.20
CA GLN A 29 -22.96 26.42 -37.41
C GLN A 29 -22.39 25.42 -38.44
N LEU A 30 -23.10 24.29 -38.63
CA LEU A 30 -23.80 24.05 -39.89
C LEU A 30 -25.00 23.12 -39.69
N SER A 31 -26.09 23.52 -40.33
CA SER A 31 -27.43 22.95 -40.35
C SER A 31 -27.57 21.86 -41.42
N GLY A 32 -28.41 20.84 -41.18
CA GLY A 32 -28.77 19.84 -42.19
C GLY A 32 -29.67 18.73 -41.65
N SER A 33 -30.98 18.96 -41.67
CA SER A 33 -32.06 18.00 -41.35
C SER A 33 -32.24 16.91 -42.42
N PRO A 34 -32.99 15.81 -42.15
CA PRO A 34 -32.83 14.50 -42.77
C PRO A 34 -33.80 14.21 -43.93
N GLN A 35 -33.49 13.18 -44.73
CA GLN A 35 -34.47 12.56 -45.64
C GLN A 35 -34.73 11.10 -45.27
N HIS A 36 -36.02 10.85 -45.03
CA HIS A 36 -36.70 9.57 -44.94
C HIS A 36 -36.52 8.73 -46.21
N VAL A 37 -36.27 7.43 -46.06
CA VAL A 37 -36.79 6.41 -46.98
C VAL A 37 -37.35 5.26 -46.14
N ASN A 38 -38.63 4.99 -46.41
CA ASN A 38 -39.46 3.96 -45.81
C ASN A 38 -39.40 2.72 -46.74
N SER A 39 -39.24 1.51 -46.20
CA SER A 39 -39.69 0.32 -46.92
C SER A 39 -40.00 -0.83 -45.96
N ASN A 40 -41.27 -1.24 -45.99
CA ASN A 40 -41.85 -2.40 -45.33
C ASN A 40 -41.27 -3.72 -45.85
N GLY A 41 -41.19 -4.74 -44.99
CA GLY A 41 -40.92 -6.11 -45.42
C GLY A 41 -40.89 -7.13 -44.28
N ASN A 42 -42.07 -7.69 -43.99
CA ASN A 42 -42.38 -9.07 -43.53
C ASN A 42 -41.46 -9.81 -42.53
N ILE A 43 -42.10 -10.17 -41.40
CA ILE A 43 -41.71 -11.22 -40.43
C ILE A 43 -41.82 -12.60 -41.11
N PRO A 44 -40.91 -13.56 -40.79
CA PRO A 44 -41.36 -14.72 -40.02
C PRO A 44 -40.47 -15.02 -38.81
N SER A 45 -41.13 -15.47 -37.75
CA SER A 45 -40.60 -15.99 -36.49
C SER A 45 -39.67 -17.19 -36.68
N VAL A 46 -38.46 -17.11 -36.12
CA VAL A 46 -37.61 -18.29 -35.88
C VAL A 46 -37.20 -18.30 -34.41
N ASN A 47 -37.65 -19.36 -33.72
CA ASN A 47 -37.17 -19.79 -32.42
C ASN A 47 -35.64 -19.97 -32.46
N ALA A 48 -34.92 -19.24 -31.61
CA ALA A 48 -33.58 -19.60 -31.20
C ALA A 48 -33.54 -19.52 -29.66
N GLY A 49 -33.51 -20.68 -29.01
CA GLY A 49 -33.22 -20.77 -27.59
C GLY A 49 -31.79 -20.28 -27.36
N LEU A 50 -31.66 -19.10 -26.77
CA LEU A 50 -30.38 -18.62 -26.25
C LEU A 50 -30.26 -19.13 -24.81
N TYR A 51 -29.43 -20.16 -24.62
CA TYR A 51 -28.87 -20.45 -23.31
C TYR A 51 -28.11 -19.21 -22.85
N HIS A 52 -28.61 -18.55 -21.81
CA HIS A 52 -27.90 -17.48 -21.13
C HIS A 52 -26.82 -18.15 -20.26
N GLU A 53 -25.58 -18.21 -20.74
CA GLU A 53 -24.45 -18.41 -19.83
C GLU A 53 -24.37 -17.18 -18.91
N PRO A 54 -24.26 -17.36 -17.58
CA PRO A 54 -23.97 -16.26 -16.68
C PRO A 54 -22.53 -15.82 -16.92
N ARG A 55 -22.36 -14.56 -17.34
CA ARG A 55 -21.05 -13.92 -17.46
C ARG A 55 -20.48 -13.80 -16.04
N GLU A 56 -19.47 -14.61 -15.71
CA GLU A 56 -18.69 -14.44 -14.49
C GLU A 56 -17.97 -13.08 -14.55
N TYR A 57 -18.42 -12.14 -13.74
CA TYR A 57 -17.73 -10.87 -13.54
C TYR A 57 -16.52 -11.14 -12.63
N SER A 58 -15.31 -10.98 -13.19
CA SER A 58 -14.06 -11.00 -12.42
C SER A 58 -13.84 -9.62 -11.80
N GLU A 59 -13.32 -9.58 -10.57
CA GLU A 59 -12.99 -8.37 -9.79
C GLU A 59 -12.04 -7.37 -10.49
N THR A 60 -11.53 -7.70 -11.67
CA THR A 60 -10.51 -6.94 -12.40
C THR A 60 -11.06 -5.97 -13.46
N ASP A 61 -12.35 -6.06 -13.80
CA ASP A 61 -12.96 -5.21 -14.84
C ASP A 61 -13.23 -3.75 -14.39
N SER A 62 -13.17 -3.47 -13.08
CA SER A 62 -13.47 -2.16 -12.47
C SER A 62 -12.30 -1.17 -12.45
N LEU A 63 -11.08 -1.58 -12.82
CA LEU A 63 -9.84 -0.81 -12.59
C LEU A 63 -9.42 0.12 -13.75
N ILE A 64 -10.34 0.53 -14.64
CA ILE A 64 -10.02 1.41 -15.80
C ILE A 64 -10.53 2.85 -15.57
N PRO A 65 -9.68 3.89 -15.74
CA PRO A 65 -10.15 5.27 -15.88
C PRO A 65 -11.02 5.42 -17.13
N ASN A 66 -12.24 5.93 -16.95
CA ASN A 66 -13.32 5.98 -17.96
C ASN A 66 -13.06 6.89 -19.19
N GLU A 67 -11.83 7.38 -19.40
CA GLU A 67 -11.50 8.42 -20.39
C GLU A 67 -11.20 7.88 -21.80
N LEU A 68 -11.28 6.56 -22.06
CA LEU A 68 -11.05 6.00 -23.40
C LEU A 68 -12.30 5.41 -24.08
N TYR A 69 -13.50 5.70 -23.57
CA TYR A 69 -14.78 5.27 -24.15
C TYR A 69 -15.78 6.42 -24.40
N SER A 70 -15.29 7.64 -24.63
CA SER A 70 -16.10 8.72 -25.22
C SER A 70 -16.25 8.49 -26.73
N GLY A 71 -17.12 7.54 -27.08
CA GLY A 71 -17.43 7.23 -28.46
C GLY A 71 -18.67 6.35 -28.53
N SER A 72 -19.82 6.98 -28.78
CA SER A 72 -21.14 6.40 -29.06
C SER A 72 -21.96 5.87 -27.86
N ARG A 73 -22.80 6.74 -27.30
CA ARG A 73 -24.13 6.35 -26.81
C ARG A 73 -25.16 7.42 -27.19
N LEU A 74 -25.90 7.12 -28.26
CA LEU A 74 -27.10 7.83 -28.67
C LEU A 74 -28.31 7.20 -27.94
N SER A 75 -29.10 8.04 -27.28
CA SER A 75 -30.52 7.92 -26.93
C SER A 75 -31.05 6.61 -26.31
N GLY A 76 -31.51 6.68 -25.07
CA GLY A 76 -32.29 5.61 -24.42
C GLY A 76 -32.94 6.01 -23.10
N SER A 77 -34.09 6.70 -23.20
CA SER A 77 -35.23 6.77 -22.26
C SER A 77 -35.03 6.40 -20.78
N THR A 78 -35.29 7.39 -19.93
CA THR A 78 -35.66 7.26 -18.51
C THR A 78 -36.72 6.18 -18.31
N ARG A 79 -36.41 5.15 -17.51
CA ARG A 79 -37.41 4.28 -16.90
C ARG A 79 -36.90 3.83 -15.54
N GLU A 80 -37.63 4.23 -14.51
CA GLU A 80 -37.51 3.78 -13.14
C GLU A 80 -37.44 2.25 -13.10
N LYS A 81 -36.42 1.72 -12.42
CA LYS A 81 -36.34 0.32 -12.02
C LYS A 81 -36.26 0.27 -10.51
N ASP A 82 -37.44 0.30 -9.90
CA ASP A 82 -37.67 -0.23 -8.56
C ASP A 82 -37.60 -1.77 -8.62
N GLY A 83 -36.99 -2.38 -7.60
CA GLY A 83 -37.18 -3.79 -7.24
C GLY A 83 -36.37 -4.82 -8.04
N GLY A 84 -35.22 -5.22 -7.49
CA GLY A 84 -34.53 -6.44 -7.91
C GLY A 84 -33.08 -6.48 -7.47
N HIS A 85 -32.83 -6.74 -6.18
CA HIS A 85 -31.50 -7.18 -5.74
C HIS A 85 -31.15 -8.51 -6.43
N SER A 86 -30.39 -8.44 -7.51
CA SER A 86 -29.67 -9.58 -8.06
C SER A 86 -28.54 -9.93 -7.10
N GLY A 87 -28.84 -10.79 -6.14
CA GLY A 87 -27.88 -11.26 -5.15
C GLY A 87 -26.79 -12.09 -5.80
N ALA A 88 -25.56 -11.60 -5.78
CA ALA A 88 -24.38 -12.46 -5.86
C ALA A 88 -24.49 -13.55 -4.77
N PRO A 89 -24.05 -14.79 -5.01
CA PRO A 89 -24.09 -15.84 -4.00
C PRO A 89 -23.31 -15.38 -2.77
N ALA A 90 -23.98 -15.35 -1.61
CA ALA A 90 -23.35 -14.98 -0.36
C ALA A 90 -22.24 -15.99 -0.05
N GLU A 91 -20.98 -15.52 -0.07
CA GLU A 91 -19.85 -16.35 0.37
C GLU A 91 -20.13 -16.90 1.78
N SER A 92 -19.92 -18.21 1.94
CA SER A 92 -20.01 -18.82 3.27
C SER A 92 -18.92 -18.25 4.19
N LEU A 93 -19.28 -17.97 5.44
CA LEU A 93 -18.35 -17.50 6.48
C LEU A 93 -17.11 -18.41 6.59
N CYS A 94 -17.30 -19.73 6.44
CA CYS A 94 -16.22 -20.71 6.47
C CYS A 94 -15.25 -20.54 5.30
N SER A 95 -15.76 -20.29 4.09
CA SER A 95 -14.94 -20.04 2.90
C SER A 95 -14.13 -18.76 3.05
N MET A 96 -14.77 -17.69 3.55
CA MET A 96 -14.12 -16.40 3.79
C MET A 96 -12.98 -16.52 4.81
N VAL A 97 -13.22 -17.21 5.94
CA VAL A 97 -12.18 -17.43 6.97
C VAL A 97 -10.99 -18.20 6.38
N LEU A 98 -11.24 -19.28 5.65
CA LEU A 98 -10.18 -20.12 5.11
C LEU A 98 -9.34 -19.39 4.05
N GLN A 99 -10.00 -18.58 3.20
CA GLN A 99 -9.32 -17.75 2.19
C GLN A 99 -8.45 -16.65 2.81
N ILE A 100 -8.86 -16.06 3.95
CA ILE A 100 -8.11 -14.98 4.61
C ILE A 100 -6.99 -15.55 5.50
N LEU A 101 -7.24 -16.69 6.17
CA LEU A 101 -6.35 -17.25 7.19
C LEU A 101 -4.95 -17.57 6.67
N VAL A 102 -4.85 -18.21 5.49
CA VAL A 102 -3.55 -18.63 4.94
C VAL A 102 -2.69 -17.42 4.55
N PRO A 103 -3.19 -16.45 3.74
CA PRO A 103 -2.51 -15.18 3.52
C PRO A 103 -2.08 -14.46 4.79
N PHE A 104 -2.98 -14.40 5.77
CA PHE A 104 -2.76 -13.71 7.03
C PHE A 104 -1.62 -14.34 7.84
N LEU A 105 -1.60 -15.67 7.99
CA LEU A 105 -0.54 -16.36 8.72
C LEU A 105 0.80 -16.22 8.00
N LEU A 106 0.84 -16.37 6.68
CA LEU A 106 2.08 -16.25 5.91
C LEU A 106 2.66 -14.84 5.99
N ALA A 107 1.83 -13.81 5.79
CA ALA A 107 2.23 -12.42 5.93
C ALA A 107 2.71 -12.11 7.35
N GLY A 108 1.98 -12.57 8.37
CA GLY A 108 2.34 -12.38 9.77
C GLY A 108 3.67 -13.03 10.14
N LEU A 109 3.96 -14.25 9.68
CA LEU A 109 5.26 -14.89 9.89
C LEU A 109 6.42 -14.10 9.24
N GLY A 110 6.17 -13.46 8.10
CA GLY A 110 7.12 -12.55 7.46
C GLY A 110 7.43 -11.33 8.33
N THR A 111 6.38 -10.70 8.87
CA THR A 111 6.54 -9.54 9.78
C THR A 111 7.20 -9.91 11.11
N VAL A 112 6.94 -11.11 11.64
CA VAL A 112 7.64 -11.67 12.82
C VAL A 112 9.13 -11.84 12.52
N SER A 113 9.46 -12.41 11.35
CA SER A 113 10.86 -12.57 10.92
C SER A 113 11.56 -11.21 10.76
N ALA A 114 10.86 -10.20 10.23
CA ALA A 114 11.37 -8.84 10.13
C ALA A 114 11.59 -8.20 11.51
N GLY A 115 10.68 -8.42 12.48
CA GLY A 115 10.82 -7.98 13.86
C GLY A 115 12.02 -8.60 14.56
N ILE A 116 12.23 -9.92 14.41
CA ILE A 116 13.42 -10.60 14.93
C ILE A 116 14.69 -10.05 14.29
N LEU A 117 14.69 -9.83 12.98
CA LEU A 117 15.84 -9.25 12.30
C LEU A 117 16.13 -7.84 12.80
N LEU A 118 15.10 -7.00 12.99
CA LEU A 118 15.26 -5.65 13.52
C LEU A 118 15.83 -5.68 14.96
N ASP A 119 15.37 -6.62 15.77
CA ASP A 119 15.85 -6.84 17.14
C ASP A 119 17.31 -7.28 17.20
N LEU A 120 17.79 -8.00 16.19
CA LEU A 120 19.21 -8.37 16.06
C LEU A 120 20.08 -7.18 15.64
N VAL A 121 19.65 -6.42 14.63
CA VAL A 121 20.45 -5.34 14.03
C VAL A 121 20.41 -4.05 14.84
N GLN A 122 19.41 -3.87 15.73
CA GLN A 122 19.35 -2.69 16.62
C GLN A 122 20.63 -2.54 17.47
N ASN A 123 21.30 -3.65 17.77
CA ASN A 123 22.52 -3.67 18.59
C ASN A 123 23.80 -3.43 17.78
N TRP A 124 23.70 -3.21 16.45
CA TRP A 124 24.85 -2.87 15.62
C TRP A 124 25.23 -1.39 15.83
N ASP A 125 26.52 -1.09 15.74
CA ASP A 125 27.06 0.26 15.99
C ASP A 125 26.34 1.33 15.16
N VAL A 126 26.06 1.04 13.89
CA VAL A 126 25.35 1.98 12.99
C VAL A 126 23.94 2.35 13.48
N PHE A 127 23.21 1.41 14.09
CA PHE A 127 21.85 1.66 14.60
C PHE A 127 21.86 2.36 15.96
N GLN A 128 22.95 2.24 16.73
CA GLN A 128 23.13 2.91 18.01
C GLN A 128 23.63 4.35 17.83
N GLU A 129 24.51 4.59 16.85
CA GLU A 129 25.06 5.93 16.58
C GLU A 129 24.14 6.78 15.69
N ILE A 130 23.34 6.15 14.83
CA ILE A 130 22.50 6.83 13.82
C ILE A 130 21.06 6.33 13.99
N THR A 131 20.43 6.76 15.08
CA THR A 131 19.10 6.29 15.47
C THR A 131 18.01 6.74 14.49
N GLU A 132 18.28 7.74 13.64
CA GLU A 132 17.37 8.16 12.56
C GLU A 132 17.07 7.03 11.54
N ILE A 133 17.87 5.95 11.53
CA ILE A 133 17.54 4.74 10.77
C ILE A 133 16.23 4.13 11.27
N PHE A 134 15.89 4.22 12.56
CA PHE A 134 14.59 3.77 13.09
C PHE A 134 13.42 4.62 12.58
N ILE A 135 13.66 5.91 12.30
CA ILE A 135 12.66 6.77 11.64
C ILE A 135 12.39 6.28 10.21
N LEU A 136 13.44 5.80 9.56
CA LEU A 136 13.39 5.31 8.18
C LEU A 136 12.69 3.95 8.04
N VAL A 137 12.75 3.08 9.05
CA VAL A 137 12.21 1.71 8.99
C VAL A 137 10.71 1.70 8.62
N PRO A 138 9.79 2.34 9.37
CA PRO A 138 8.37 2.31 8.99
C PRO A 138 8.10 3.02 7.66
N ALA A 139 8.83 4.10 7.34
CA ALA A 139 8.65 4.82 6.08
C ALA A 139 8.95 3.93 4.86
N VAL A 140 10.06 3.20 4.88
CA VAL A 140 10.50 2.33 3.77
C VAL A 140 9.63 1.07 3.67
N LEU A 141 9.23 0.48 4.80
CA LEU A 141 8.31 -0.67 4.81
C LEU A 141 6.90 -0.29 4.31
N GLY A 142 6.36 0.83 4.78
CA GLY A 142 5.04 1.32 4.39
C GLY A 142 4.95 1.68 2.90
N MET A 143 5.96 2.37 2.35
CA MET A 143 5.97 2.68 0.91
C MET A 143 6.07 1.42 0.02
N LYS A 144 6.77 0.37 0.47
CA LYS A 144 6.92 -0.88 -0.27
C LYS A 144 5.57 -1.56 -0.50
N GLY A 145 4.74 -1.68 0.55
CA GLY A 145 3.40 -2.27 0.43
C GLY A 145 2.55 -1.59 -0.65
N ASN A 146 2.63 -0.26 -0.72
CA ASN A 146 1.88 0.55 -1.68
C ASN A 146 2.34 0.33 -3.14
N LEU A 147 3.65 0.24 -3.35
CA LEU A 147 4.24 0.01 -4.68
C LEU A 147 3.99 -1.42 -5.19
N GLU A 148 4.12 -2.41 -4.31
CA GLU A 148 3.91 -3.81 -4.67
C GLU A 148 2.46 -4.11 -5.00
N MET A 149 1.53 -3.62 -4.19
CA MET A 149 0.11 -3.86 -4.42
C MET A 149 -0.37 -3.25 -5.73
N THR A 150 0.08 -2.02 -6.02
CA THR A 150 -0.22 -1.35 -7.30
C THR A 150 0.32 -2.14 -8.48
N LEU A 151 1.54 -2.69 -8.39
CA LEU A 151 2.12 -3.53 -9.43
C LEU A 151 1.36 -4.85 -9.59
N ALA A 152 1.07 -5.55 -8.48
CA ALA A 152 0.41 -6.85 -8.47
C ALA A 152 -0.97 -6.77 -9.10
N SER A 153 -1.80 -5.83 -8.64
CA SER A 153 -3.15 -5.61 -9.16
C SER A 153 -3.16 -5.38 -10.68
N ARG A 154 -2.23 -4.56 -11.19
CA ARG A 154 -2.14 -4.26 -12.63
C ARG A 154 -1.69 -5.44 -13.45
N LEU A 155 -0.66 -6.13 -12.98
CA LEU A 155 -0.11 -7.26 -13.71
C LEU A 155 -1.11 -8.43 -13.71
N SER A 156 -1.81 -8.67 -12.60
CA SER A 156 -2.89 -9.66 -12.54
C SER A 156 -4.05 -9.31 -13.46
N THR A 157 -4.54 -8.06 -13.41
CA THR A 157 -5.62 -7.58 -14.29
C THR A 157 -5.26 -7.76 -15.76
N ALA A 158 -4.04 -7.37 -16.16
CA ALA A 158 -3.59 -7.53 -17.53
C ALA A 158 -3.49 -9.02 -17.95
N VAL A 159 -3.12 -9.91 -17.01
CA VAL A 159 -3.02 -11.35 -17.24
C VAL A 159 -4.39 -12.03 -17.33
N ASN A 160 -5.37 -11.56 -16.54
CA ASN A 160 -6.73 -12.10 -16.46
C ASN A 160 -7.63 -11.60 -17.59
N ALA A 161 -7.49 -10.33 -18.00
CA ALA A 161 -8.29 -9.72 -19.07
C ALA A 161 -8.03 -10.29 -20.48
N GLY A 162 -7.17 -11.32 -20.61
CA GLY A 162 -6.85 -11.94 -21.90
C GLY A 162 -6.14 -11.02 -22.91
N LYS A 163 -5.89 -9.74 -22.58
CA LYS A 163 -5.24 -8.72 -23.42
C LYS A 163 -3.76 -9.01 -23.75
N MET A 164 -3.30 -10.24 -23.54
CA MET A 164 -1.90 -10.67 -23.72
C MET A 164 -1.76 -11.75 -24.80
N GLU A 165 -2.35 -11.54 -25.98
CA GLU A 165 -2.13 -12.46 -27.11
C GLU A 165 -0.73 -12.29 -27.73
N SER A 166 -0.16 -11.08 -27.67
CA SER A 166 1.20 -10.80 -28.15
C SER A 166 2.24 -10.82 -27.02
N THR A 167 3.27 -11.65 -27.17
CA THR A 167 4.41 -11.73 -26.23
C THR A 167 5.11 -10.38 -26.07
N ARG A 168 5.14 -9.56 -27.13
CA ARG A 168 5.77 -8.24 -27.12
C ARG A 168 5.01 -7.24 -26.24
N GLU A 169 3.69 -7.18 -26.34
CA GLU A 169 2.85 -6.29 -25.55
C GLU A 169 2.91 -6.63 -24.06
N LYS A 170 2.90 -7.93 -23.75
CA LYS A 170 3.12 -8.42 -22.38
C LYS A 170 4.42 -7.92 -21.79
N TRP A 171 5.54 -8.06 -22.50
CA TRP A 171 6.85 -7.59 -22.01
C TRP A 171 6.92 -6.07 -21.90
N MET A 172 6.31 -5.32 -22.84
CA MET A 172 6.26 -3.86 -22.75
C MET A 172 5.48 -3.39 -21.52
N LEU A 173 4.36 -4.05 -21.18
CA LEU A 173 3.59 -3.73 -19.98
C LEU A 173 4.37 -4.06 -18.70
N ILE A 174 5.02 -5.23 -18.63
CA ILE A 174 5.83 -5.65 -17.47
C ILE A 174 6.99 -4.68 -17.26
N VAL A 175 7.77 -4.40 -18.32
CA VAL A 175 8.93 -3.50 -18.26
C VAL A 175 8.50 -2.09 -17.90
N GLY A 176 7.39 -1.59 -18.46
CA GLY A 176 6.86 -0.26 -18.14
C GLY A 176 6.47 -0.13 -16.66
N ASN A 177 5.75 -1.13 -16.11
CA ASN A 177 5.35 -1.09 -14.70
C ASN A 177 6.53 -1.31 -13.74
N LEU A 178 7.49 -2.18 -14.11
CA LEU A 178 8.70 -2.37 -13.31
C LEU A 178 9.56 -1.10 -13.32
N ALA A 179 9.70 -0.42 -14.46
CA ALA A 179 10.40 0.86 -14.55
C ALA A 179 9.70 1.96 -13.73
N LEU A 180 8.36 2.01 -13.75
CA LEU A 180 7.61 2.93 -12.90
C LEU A 180 7.84 2.63 -11.41
N LYS A 181 7.79 1.34 -11.01
CA LYS A 181 8.09 0.92 -9.64
C LYS A 181 9.51 1.33 -9.23
N GLN A 182 10.51 1.16 -10.10
CA GLN A 182 11.89 1.58 -9.85
C GLN A 182 12.01 3.09 -9.66
N LEU A 183 11.35 3.87 -10.53
CA LEU A 183 11.31 5.32 -10.40
C LEU A 183 10.71 5.74 -9.06
N GLN A 184 9.54 5.20 -8.71
CA GLN A 184 8.86 5.53 -7.47
C GLN A 184 9.71 5.13 -6.27
N ALA A 185 10.31 3.93 -6.25
CA ALA A 185 11.18 3.48 -5.17
C ALA A 185 12.40 4.39 -4.98
N THR A 186 13.05 4.81 -6.08
CA THR A 186 14.22 5.71 -6.03
C THR A 186 13.83 7.07 -5.46
N VAL A 187 12.77 7.69 -5.99
CA VAL A 187 12.31 9.02 -5.54
C VAL A 187 11.83 8.98 -4.09
N LEU A 188 11.06 7.95 -3.72
CA LEU A 188 10.53 7.81 -2.36
C LEU A 188 11.62 7.44 -1.36
N GLY A 189 12.67 6.70 -1.74
CA GLY A 189 13.83 6.47 -0.88
C GLY A 189 14.55 7.78 -0.54
N LEU A 190 14.83 8.61 -1.55
CA LEU A 190 15.41 9.95 -1.35
C LEU A 190 14.51 10.86 -0.49
N LEU A 191 13.20 10.78 -0.70
CA LEU A 191 12.25 11.58 0.08
C LEU A 191 12.11 11.06 1.52
N ALA A 192 12.17 9.74 1.73
CA ALA A 192 12.13 9.13 3.05
C ALA A 192 13.38 9.48 3.86
N SER A 193 14.58 9.50 3.26
CA SER A 193 15.79 9.96 3.95
C SER A 193 15.73 11.46 4.28
N LEU A 194 15.15 12.28 3.40
CA LEU A 194 14.93 13.70 3.68
C LEU A 194 13.96 13.88 4.86
N MET A 195 12.86 13.14 4.87
CA MET A 195 11.88 13.18 5.97
C MET A 195 12.50 12.70 7.28
N ALA A 196 13.26 11.59 7.27
CA ALA A 196 13.97 11.10 8.45
C ALA A 196 14.97 12.14 8.98
N THR A 197 15.70 12.81 8.09
CA THR A 197 16.62 13.90 8.43
C THR A 197 15.91 15.08 9.08
N VAL A 198 14.78 15.53 8.51
CA VAL A 198 14.00 16.65 9.05
C VAL A 198 13.41 16.30 10.41
N LEU A 199 12.82 15.12 10.55
CA LEU A 199 12.22 14.67 11.81
C LEU A 199 13.27 14.43 12.91
N GLY A 200 14.42 13.82 12.57
CA GLY A 200 15.55 13.64 13.48
C GLY A 200 16.11 14.98 13.95
N TRP A 201 16.34 15.92 13.02
CA TRP A 201 16.78 17.27 13.37
C TRP A 201 15.77 18.01 14.26
N MET A 202 14.47 17.89 13.99
CA MET A 202 13.42 18.50 14.83
C MET A 202 13.39 17.91 16.24
N ALA A 203 13.74 16.63 16.40
CA ALA A 203 13.65 15.94 17.67
C ALA A 203 14.91 16.09 18.54
N GLU A 204 16.10 16.12 17.95
CA GLU A 204 17.38 16.17 18.68
C GLU A 204 18.12 17.52 18.56
N GLY A 205 17.74 18.36 17.60
CA GLY A 205 18.34 19.67 17.36
C GLY A 205 19.73 19.65 16.73
N LYS A 206 20.29 18.46 16.47
CA LYS A 206 21.61 18.28 15.82
C LYS A 206 21.49 17.15 14.80
N MET A 207 22.08 17.36 13.63
CA MET A 207 22.18 16.32 12.60
C MET A 207 23.50 16.51 11.85
N PRO A 208 24.56 15.75 12.15
CA PRO A 208 25.82 15.89 11.46
C PRO A 208 25.64 15.51 9.98
N PHE A 209 26.33 16.22 9.10
CA PHE A 209 26.17 16.05 7.65
C PHE A 209 26.44 14.60 7.19
N ASN A 210 27.37 13.91 7.84
CA ASN A 210 27.69 12.52 7.58
C ASN A 210 26.48 11.59 7.79
N HIS A 211 25.63 11.83 8.80
CA HIS A 211 24.42 11.03 9.03
C HIS A 211 23.40 11.27 7.90
N ILE A 212 23.26 12.52 7.45
CA ILE A 212 22.34 12.87 6.34
C ILE A 212 22.70 12.11 5.07
N VAL A 213 23.99 12.10 4.73
CA VAL A 213 24.51 11.42 3.54
C VAL A 213 24.37 9.91 3.68
N LEU A 214 24.68 9.35 4.86
CA LEU A 214 24.48 7.93 5.13
C LEU A 214 23.01 7.51 5.00
N LEU A 215 22.08 8.27 5.59
CA LEU A 215 20.65 8.01 5.50
C LEU A 215 20.16 8.06 4.05
N CYS A 216 20.66 9.03 3.27
CA CYS A 216 20.35 9.17 1.85
C CYS A 216 20.80 7.93 1.08
N SER A 217 22.09 7.59 1.13
CA SER A 217 22.64 6.43 0.42
C SER A 217 22.02 5.12 0.86
N THR A 218 21.82 4.93 2.17
CA THR A 218 21.19 3.73 2.73
C THR A 218 19.75 3.60 2.23
N SER A 219 18.95 4.66 2.34
CA SER A 219 17.53 4.62 1.95
C SER A 219 17.35 4.36 0.46
N VAL A 220 18.04 5.12 -0.39
CA VAL A 220 17.87 5.00 -1.85
C VAL A 220 18.38 3.64 -2.35
N SER A 221 19.51 3.15 -1.82
CA SER A 221 20.06 1.83 -2.19
C SER A 221 19.12 0.72 -1.78
N THR A 222 18.59 0.81 -0.56
CA THR A 222 17.62 -0.16 -0.03
C THR A 222 16.36 -0.17 -0.85
N ALA A 223 15.72 0.99 -1.06
CA ALA A 223 14.48 1.10 -1.81
C ALA A 223 14.65 0.60 -3.26
N PHE A 224 15.76 0.97 -3.91
CA PHE A 224 16.06 0.53 -5.27
C PHE A 224 16.25 -0.99 -5.36
N VAL A 225 17.17 -1.56 -4.57
CA VAL A 225 17.51 -2.99 -4.65
C VAL A 225 16.36 -3.87 -4.16
N ALA A 226 15.69 -3.48 -3.07
CA ALA A 226 14.51 -4.19 -2.57
C ALA A 226 13.40 -4.20 -3.61
N SER A 227 13.07 -3.05 -4.20
CA SER A 227 12.00 -2.95 -5.20
C SER A 227 12.29 -3.77 -6.47
N LEU A 228 13.56 -3.86 -6.87
CA LEU A 228 14.03 -4.66 -8.01
C LEU A 228 13.90 -6.15 -7.72
N LEU A 229 14.46 -6.59 -6.60
CA LEU A 229 14.42 -8.00 -6.18
C LEU A 229 12.98 -8.48 -6.01
N GLN A 230 12.16 -7.71 -5.28
CA GLN A 230 10.74 -8.00 -5.10
C GLN A 230 9.97 -7.95 -6.42
N GLY A 231 10.28 -7.03 -7.32
CA GLY A 231 9.64 -6.95 -8.65
C GLY A 231 9.89 -8.21 -9.48
N VAL A 232 11.13 -8.71 -9.48
CA VAL A 232 11.49 -9.97 -10.16
C VAL A 232 10.81 -11.16 -9.51
N ILE A 233 10.81 -11.26 -8.18
CA ILE A 233 10.12 -12.33 -7.44
C ILE A 233 8.62 -12.32 -7.78
N MET A 234 7.97 -11.16 -7.73
CA MET A 234 6.55 -11.00 -8.02
C MET A 234 6.20 -11.47 -9.44
N VAL A 235 6.94 -11.03 -10.46
CA VAL A 235 6.74 -11.47 -11.85
C VAL A 235 6.96 -12.98 -11.98
N GLY A 236 7.97 -13.52 -11.31
CA GLY A 236 8.26 -14.96 -11.27
C GLY A 236 7.10 -15.76 -10.67
N VAL A 237 6.57 -15.33 -9.52
CA VAL A 237 5.42 -15.97 -8.86
C VAL A 237 4.18 -15.90 -9.74
N ILE A 238 3.87 -14.75 -10.34
CA ILE A 238 2.69 -14.61 -11.20
C ILE A 238 2.76 -15.54 -12.43
N ILE A 239 3.92 -15.59 -13.11
CA ILE A 239 4.11 -16.46 -14.27
C ILE A 239 4.10 -17.94 -13.85
N GLY A 240 4.73 -18.27 -12.72
CA GLY A 240 4.77 -19.62 -12.15
C GLY A 240 3.38 -20.14 -11.79
N SER A 241 2.60 -19.35 -11.05
CA SER A 241 1.23 -19.68 -10.66
C SER A 241 0.35 -19.95 -11.88
N LYS A 242 0.44 -19.10 -12.92
CA LYS A 242 -0.30 -19.32 -14.17
C LYS A 242 0.09 -20.62 -14.87
N ARG A 243 1.37 -21.01 -14.86
CA ARG A 243 1.82 -22.31 -15.41
C ARG A 243 1.28 -23.50 -14.63
N MET A 244 1.05 -23.33 -13.33
CA MET A 244 0.51 -24.37 -12.46
C MET A 244 -1.04 -24.37 -12.40
N GLY A 245 -1.71 -23.47 -13.13
CA GLY A 245 -3.17 -23.33 -13.07
C GLY A 245 -3.70 -22.77 -11.75
N ILE A 246 -2.83 -22.20 -10.91
CA ILE A 246 -3.19 -21.56 -9.65
C ILE A 246 -3.43 -20.07 -9.92
N ASN A 247 -4.48 -19.49 -9.35
CA ASN A 247 -4.70 -18.06 -9.44
C ASN A 247 -3.48 -17.32 -8.83
N PRO A 248 -2.77 -16.49 -9.61
CA PRO A 248 -1.58 -15.78 -9.14
C PRO A 248 -1.86 -14.88 -7.94
N ASP A 249 -3.07 -14.32 -7.79
CA ASP A 249 -3.40 -13.41 -6.69
C ASP A 249 -3.42 -14.11 -5.33
N ASN A 250 -3.77 -15.40 -5.32
CA ASN A 250 -3.84 -16.23 -4.11
C ASN A 250 -2.45 -16.59 -3.56
N VAL A 251 -1.39 -16.42 -4.35
CA VAL A 251 -0.01 -16.81 -3.99
C VAL A 251 0.92 -15.61 -3.96
N ALA A 252 0.83 -14.73 -4.96
CA ALA A 252 1.70 -13.59 -5.12
C ALA A 252 1.52 -12.55 -4.00
N THR A 253 0.27 -12.25 -3.65
CA THR A 253 -0.04 -11.24 -2.62
C THR A 253 0.47 -11.65 -1.23
N PRO A 254 0.21 -12.89 -0.73
CA PRO A 254 0.77 -13.33 0.54
C PRO A 254 2.30 -13.42 0.55
N MET A 255 2.91 -13.88 -0.56
CA MET A 255 4.36 -14.00 -0.64
C MET A 255 5.06 -12.64 -0.65
N ALA A 256 4.49 -11.66 -1.35
CA ALA A 256 5.01 -10.30 -1.39
C ALA A 256 4.90 -9.60 -0.03
N ALA A 257 3.77 -9.77 0.65
CA ALA A 257 3.59 -9.29 2.02
C ALA A 257 4.61 -9.94 2.98
N SER A 258 4.76 -11.27 2.93
CA SER A 258 5.61 -12.03 3.85
C SER A 258 7.12 -11.77 3.66
N PHE A 259 7.64 -11.95 2.44
CA PHE A 259 9.07 -11.82 2.18
C PHE A 259 9.51 -10.37 2.03
N GLY A 260 8.61 -9.49 1.57
CA GLY A 260 9.02 -8.15 1.19
C GLY A 260 9.51 -7.31 2.37
N ASP A 261 8.88 -7.40 3.55
CA ASP A 261 9.31 -6.63 4.73
C ASP A 261 10.66 -7.13 5.25
N LEU A 262 10.82 -8.45 5.32
CA LEU A 262 12.07 -9.10 5.69
C LEU A 262 13.22 -8.72 4.75
N ILE A 263 12.99 -8.81 3.43
CA ILE A 263 14.01 -8.45 2.42
C ILE A 263 14.38 -6.96 2.53
N THR A 264 13.39 -6.09 2.68
CA THR A 264 13.61 -4.64 2.74
C THR A 264 14.41 -4.27 3.98
N LEU A 265 14.04 -4.82 5.14
CA LEU A 265 14.74 -4.57 6.40
C LEU A 265 16.15 -5.17 6.41
N ALA A 266 16.32 -6.37 5.84
CA ALA A 266 17.64 -6.98 5.67
C ALA A 266 18.56 -6.12 4.80
N LEU A 267 18.07 -5.63 3.65
CA LEU A 267 18.83 -4.75 2.79
C LEU A 267 19.12 -3.41 3.47
N LEU A 268 18.17 -2.86 4.24
CA LEU A 268 18.38 -1.65 5.02
C LEU A 268 19.54 -1.80 5.99
N ALA A 269 19.53 -2.88 6.78
CA ALA A 269 20.59 -3.17 7.74
C ALA A 269 21.94 -3.47 7.07
N CYS A 270 21.95 -4.22 5.96
CA CYS A 270 23.17 -4.51 5.23
C CYS A 270 23.77 -3.24 4.60
N PHE A 271 22.96 -2.40 3.95
CA PHE A 271 23.46 -1.16 3.34
C PHE A 271 23.86 -0.12 4.39
N SER A 272 23.13 -0.01 5.50
CA SER A 272 23.51 0.90 6.59
C SER A 272 24.89 0.53 7.13
N GLN A 273 25.10 -0.74 7.50
CA GLN A 273 26.39 -1.22 8.01
C GLN A 273 27.51 -1.10 6.98
N TRP A 274 27.20 -1.42 5.71
CA TRP A 274 28.17 -1.32 4.63
C TRP A 274 28.62 0.12 4.48
N PHE A 275 27.71 1.08 4.27
CA PHE A 275 28.07 2.48 4.06
C PHE A 275 28.67 3.13 5.31
N TYR A 276 28.25 2.71 6.50
CA TYR A 276 28.84 3.16 7.77
C TYR A 276 30.35 2.86 7.82
N SER A 277 30.75 1.68 7.33
CA SER A 277 32.16 1.29 7.25
C SER A 277 33.00 2.16 6.30
N PHE A 278 32.36 2.84 5.33
CA PHE A 278 33.03 3.79 4.41
C PHE A 278 32.95 5.24 4.88
N LEU A 279 32.12 5.55 5.87
CA LEU A 279 31.80 6.93 6.26
C LEU A 279 33.04 7.70 6.74
N GLU A 280 33.91 7.04 7.51
CA GLU A 280 35.14 7.65 8.03
C GLU A 280 36.27 7.70 6.99
N PHE A 281 36.48 6.62 6.24
CA PHE A 281 37.65 6.48 5.37
C PHE A 281 37.42 7.03 3.95
N TYR A 282 36.21 6.88 3.41
CA TYR A 282 35.90 7.14 2.00
C TYR A 282 34.49 7.74 1.80
N PRO A 283 34.16 8.91 2.41
CA PRO A 283 32.82 9.50 2.34
C PRO A 283 32.38 9.85 0.92
N TYR A 284 33.32 10.05 -0.01
CA TYR A 284 33.02 10.32 -1.42
C TYR A 284 32.31 9.17 -2.14
N VAL A 285 32.42 7.94 -1.63
CA VAL A 285 31.72 6.77 -2.18
C VAL A 285 30.20 6.97 -2.05
N LEU A 286 29.72 7.49 -0.92
CA LEU A 286 28.29 7.72 -0.69
C LEU A 286 27.75 8.79 -1.64
N TYR A 287 28.46 9.91 -1.82
CA TYR A 287 28.07 10.93 -2.80
C TYR A 287 27.99 10.37 -4.23
N LEU A 288 28.93 9.49 -4.60
CA LEU A 288 28.92 8.86 -5.92
C LEU A 288 27.74 7.90 -6.10
N VAL A 289 27.40 7.14 -5.05
CA VAL A 289 26.23 6.26 -5.02
C VAL A 289 24.94 7.08 -5.20
N ASP A 290 24.77 8.15 -4.42
CA ASP A 290 23.60 9.04 -4.51
C ASP A 290 23.48 9.68 -5.89
N LEU A 291 24.60 10.18 -6.44
CA LEU A 291 24.65 10.75 -7.77
C LEU A 291 24.27 9.73 -8.85
N CYS A 292 24.74 8.48 -8.71
CA CYS A 292 24.38 7.39 -9.63
C CYS A 292 22.87 7.16 -9.66
N TYR A 293 22.22 7.10 -8.49
CA TYR A 293 20.77 6.94 -8.41
C TYR A 293 20.00 8.13 -8.99
N LEU A 294 20.46 9.36 -8.75
CA LEU A 294 19.89 10.55 -9.38
C LEU A 294 19.98 10.50 -10.91
N CYS A 295 21.09 10.01 -11.46
CA CYS A 295 21.25 9.83 -12.91
C CYS A 295 20.32 8.75 -13.49
N LEU A 296 19.88 7.77 -12.69
CA LEU A 296 18.95 6.73 -13.15
C LEU A 296 17.50 7.23 -13.24
N ILE A 297 17.11 8.27 -12.50
CA ILE A 297 15.75 8.85 -12.54
C ILE A 297 15.29 9.17 -13.96
N PRO A 298 16.00 9.98 -14.78
CA PRO A 298 15.55 10.29 -16.14
C PRO A 298 15.46 9.05 -17.05
N VAL A 299 16.29 8.04 -16.81
CA VAL A 299 16.23 6.75 -17.54
C VAL A 299 14.91 6.05 -17.24
N TRP A 300 14.54 5.93 -15.96
CA TRP A 300 13.27 5.29 -15.58
C TRP A 300 12.04 6.08 -16.00
N VAL A 301 12.10 7.42 -15.97
CA VAL A 301 11.05 8.29 -16.54
C VAL A 301 10.87 7.98 -18.03
N SER A 302 11.96 7.94 -18.80
CA SER A 302 11.93 7.66 -20.23
C SER A 302 11.40 6.25 -20.56
N VAL A 303 11.74 5.24 -19.76
CA VAL A 303 11.27 3.86 -19.97
C VAL A 303 9.79 3.73 -19.58
N SER A 304 9.38 4.29 -18.44
CA SER A 304 8.01 4.21 -17.94
C SER A 304 7.01 5.04 -18.77
N SER A 305 7.45 6.13 -19.41
CA SER A 305 6.57 6.96 -20.24
C SER A 305 6.17 6.32 -21.58
N LYS A 306 6.84 5.24 -22.00
CA LYS A 306 6.60 4.57 -23.29
C LYS A 306 5.24 3.85 -23.35
N HIS A 307 4.74 3.37 -22.22
CA HIS A 307 3.46 2.69 -22.15
C HIS A 307 2.37 3.64 -21.64
N PRO A 308 1.19 3.73 -22.30
CA PRO A 308 0.18 4.75 -21.97
C PRO A 308 -0.34 4.62 -20.54
N ALA A 309 -0.57 3.39 -20.06
CA ALA A 309 -1.07 3.16 -18.70
C ALA A 309 -0.08 3.63 -17.60
N THR A 310 1.22 3.49 -17.84
CA THR A 310 2.25 3.92 -16.87
C THR A 310 2.53 5.40 -16.97
N ASN A 311 2.37 6.01 -18.15
CA ASN A 311 2.47 7.46 -18.34
C ASN A 311 1.39 8.22 -17.57
N ILE A 312 0.15 7.72 -17.56
CA ILE A 312 -0.93 8.32 -16.74
C ILE A 312 -0.52 8.32 -15.27
N LEU A 313 -0.05 7.17 -14.77
CA LEU A 313 0.30 7.07 -13.36
C LEU A 313 1.56 7.85 -12.98
N LEU A 314 2.50 8.00 -13.91
CA LEU A 314 3.67 8.86 -13.74
C LEU A 314 3.26 10.30 -13.42
N ARG A 315 2.07 10.75 -13.83
CA ARG A 315 1.55 12.09 -13.55
C ARG A 315 0.66 12.16 -12.33
N SER A 316 -0.18 11.15 -12.10
CA SER A 316 -1.24 11.20 -11.07
C SER A 316 -0.99 10.36 -9.81
N GLY A 317 -0.02 9.43 -9.82
CA GLY A 317 0.14 8.43 -8.76
C GLY A 317 0.92 8.86 -7.52
N TRP A 318 1.41 10.10 -7.45
CA TRP A 318 2.35 10.53 -6.40
C TRP A 318 1.67 10.94 -5.09
N GLU A 319 0.52 11.60 -5.17
CA GLU A 319 -0.21 12.12 -4.00
C GLU A 319 -0.40 11.06 -2.90
N PRO A 320 -0.97 9.86 -3.18
CA PRO A 320 -1.24 8.90 -2.13
C PRO A 320 0.04 8.31 -1.52
N ILE A 321 1.07 8.08 -2.34
CA ILE A 321 2.28 7.40 -1.89
C ILE A 321 3.18 8.34 -1.08
N ILE A 322 3.32 9.60 -1.51
CA ILE A 322 4.10 10.60 -0.77
C ILE A 322 3.44 10.89 0.58
N THR A 323 2.12 11.10 0.59
CA THR A 323 1.38 11.39 1.83
C THR A 323 1.46 10.21 2.80
N ALA A 324 1.32 8.96 2.31
CA ALA A 324 1.51 7.77 3.11
C ALA A 324 2.92 7.70 3.73
N MET A 325 3.96 7.93 2.93
CA MET A 325 5.35 7.92 3.43
C MET A 325 5.57 8.96 4.54
N VAL A 326 5.00 10.17 4.41
CA VAL A 326 5.07 11.20 5.46
C VAL A 326 4.41 10.72 6.75
N ILE A 327 3.21 10.11 6.66
CA ILE A 327 2.50 9.59 7.84
C ILE A 327 3.29 8.45 8.51
N SER A 328 3.79 7.48 7.73
CA SER A 328 4.61 6.38 8.26
C SER A 328 5.91 6.89 8.91
N SER A 329 6.51 7.95 8.38
CA SER A 329 7.72 8.57 8.95
C SER A 329 7.48 9.13 10.36
N ILE A 330 6.27 9.64 10.64
CA ILE A 330 5.89 10.07 12.00
C ILE A 330 5.84 8.86 12.94
N GLY A 331 5.32 7.73 12.46
CA GLY A 331 5.39 6.45 13.19
C GLY A 331 6.84 6.04 13.48
N GLY A 332 7.73 6.19 12.50
CA GLY A 332 9.18 6.00 12.66
C GLY A 332 9.80 6.90 13.73
N LEU A 333 9.40 8.16 13.81
CA LEU A 333 9.88 9.07 14.86
C LEU A 333 9.45 8.60 16.26
N ILE A 334 8.23 8.09 16.41
CA ILE A 334 7.78 7.51 17.68
C ILE A 334 8.61 6.25 18.01
N LEU A 335 8.93 5.43 17.02
CA LEU A 335 9.78 4.26 17.19
C LEU A 335 11.17 4.65 17.69
N ASP A 336 11.84 5.57 16.99
CA ASP A 336 13.16 6.12 17.36
C ASP A 336 13.18 6.60 18.82
N LYS A 337 12.22 7.44 19.21
CA LYS A 337 12.18 7.98 20.57
C LYS A 337 11.83 6.97 21.65
N THR A 338 11.07 5.93 21.30
CA THR A 338 10.77 4.85 22.26
C THR A 338 11.99 3.95 22.45
N VAL A 339 12.70 3.61 21.37
CA VAL A 339 13.87 2.73 21.40
C VAL A 339 15.06 3.37 22.09
N SER A 340 15.16 4.70 22.04
CA SER A 340 16.19 5.47 22.75
C SER A 340 16.17 5.26 24.26
N ASP A 341 15.04 4.82 24.85
CA ASP A 341 14.97 4.38 26.24
C ASP A 341 15.28 2.88 26.34
N PRO A 342 16.38 2.48 27.02
CA PRO A 342 16.75 1.08 27.17
C PRO A 342 15.65 0.20 27.80
N ASN A 343 14.75 0.79 28.60
CA ASN A 343 13.65 0.05 29.23
C ASN A 343 12.52 -0.29 28.24
N LEU A 344 12.44 0.43 27.12
CA LEU A 344 11.38 0.31 26.12
C LEU A 344 11.88 -0.28 24.80
N ALA A 345 13.18 -0.55 24.66
CA ALA A 345 13.81 -1.10 23.44
C ALA A 345 13.15 -2.40 22.92
N GLY A 346 12.50 -3.18 23.80
CA GLY A 346 11.71 -4.36 23.42
C GLY A 346 10.60 -4.07 22.39
N ILE A 347 10.20 -2.81 22.20
CA ILE A 347 9.24 -2.40 21.17
C ILE A 347 9.65 -2.82 19.76
N ILE A 348 10.95 -2.80 19.45
CA ILE A 348 11.48 -3.06 18.10
C ILE A 348 11.04 -4.41 17.56
N LEU A 349 11.02 -5.42 18.43
CA LEU A 349 10.67 -6.78 18.07
C LEU A 349 9.21 -6.90 17.61
N TYR A 350 8.32 -6.09 18.21
CA TYR A 350 6.87 -6.18 18.01
C TYR A 350 6.32 -5.12 17.05
N ALA A 351 7.07 -4.05 16.77
CA ALA A 351 6.61 -2.96 15.89
C ALA A 351 6.31 -3.44 14.45
N PRO A 352 7.16 -4.23 13.78
CA PRO A 352 6.83 -4.76 12.45
C PRO A 352 5.59 -5.67 12.45
N VAL A 353 5.38 -6.42 13.55
CA VAL A 353 4.24 -7.33 13.69
C VAL A 353 2.94 -6.55 13.82
N ILE A 354 2.88 -5.59 14.75
CA ILE A 354 1.66 -4.83 15.00
C ILE A 354 1.28 -3.95 13.79
N ASN A 355 2.29 -3.32 13.16
CA ASN A 355 2.10 -2.45 11.99
C ASN A 355 1.72 -3.27 10.75
N GLY A 356 2.49 -4.31 10.45
CA GLY A 356 2.27 -5.14 9.26
C GLY A 356 0.94 -5.88 9.30
N ILE A 357 0.54 -6.43 10.45
CA ILE A 357 -0.77 -7.09 10.59
C ILE A 357 -1.92 -6.10 10.46
N GLY A 358 -1.85 -4.96 11.16
CA GLY A 358 -2.87 -3.92 11.07
C GLY A 358 -3.05 -3.42 9.64
N GLY A 359 -1.94 -3.10 8.97
CA GLY A 359 -1.91 -2.67 7.56
C GLY A 359 -2.47 -3.70 6.59
N ASN A 360 -2.11 -4.98 6.75
CA ASN A 360 -2.60 -6.04 5.87
C ASN A 360 -4.11 -6.28 6.02
N LEU A 361 -4.62 -6.36 7.26
CA LEU A 361 -6.05 -6.58 7.52
C LEU A 361 -6.91 -5.43 6.98
N VAL A 362 -6.49 -4.19 7.22
CA VAL A 362 -7.24 -3.02 6.76
C VAL A 362 -7.19 -2.88 5.24
N SER A 363 -6.11 -3.29 4.59
CA SER A 363 -6.00 -3.30 3.13
C SER A 363 -6.98 -4.28 2.49
N ILE A 364 -7.12 -5.48 3.07
CA ILE A 364 -8.13 -6.47 2.64
C ILE A 364 -9.54 -5.86 2.75
N GLN A 365 -9.86 -5.26 3.90
CA GLN A 365 -11.18 -4.64 4.07
C GLN A 365 -11.41 -3.49 3.08
N SER A 366 -10.42 -2.62 2.91
CA SER A 366 -10.49 -1.48 2.00
C SER A 366 -10.77 -1.93 0.57
N SER A 367 -10.03 -2.93 0.08
CA SER A 367 -10.22 -3.49 -1.25
C SER A 367 -11.61 -4.09 -1.43
N ARG A 368 -12.12 -4.84 -0.44
CA ARG A 368 -13.48 -5.41 -0.52
C ARG A 368 -14.58 -4.35 -0.58
N ILE A 369 -14.43 -3.27 0.20
CA ILE A 369 -15.38 -2.14 0.13
C ILE A 369 -15.29 -1.45 -1.24
N SER A 370 -14.07 -1.22 -1.75
CA SER A 370 -13.85 -0.63 -3.08
C SER A 370 -14.49 -1.47 -4.19
N THR A 371 -14.22 -2.79 -4.22
CA THR A 371 -14.81 -3.72 -5.18
C THR A 371 -16.34 -3.71 -5.10
N ASN A 372 -16.91 -3.67 -3.89
CA ASN A 372 -18.36 -3.60 -3.73
C ASN A 372 -18.95 -2.30 -4.31
N LEU A 373 -18.27 -1.16 -4.16
CA LEU A 373 -18.69 0.11 -4.74
C LEU A 373 -18.63 0.08 -6.25
N HIS A 374 -17.52 -0.39 -6.82
CA HIS A 374 -17.33 -0.53 -8.26
C HIS A 374 -18.37 -1.46 -8.93
N LEU A 375 -18.81 -2.51 -8.24
CA LEU A 375 -19.80 -3.45 -8.79
C LEU A 375 -21.24 -2.94 -8.72
N ASN A 376 -21.58 -2.12 -7.72
CA ASN A 376 -22.97 -1.78 -7.40
C ASN A 376 -23.34 -0.32 -7.63
N TYR A 377 -22.37 0.58 -7.75
CA TYR A 377 -22.59 2.02 -7.81
C TYR A 377 -21.83 2.67 -8.96
N SER A 378 -22.39 3.76 -9.49
CA SER A 378 -21.67 4.59 -10.46
C SER A 378 -20.56 5.40 -9.76
N PRO A 379 -19.48 5.79 -10.45
CA PRO A 379 -18.44 6.64 -9.88
C PRO A 379 -19.02 7.91 -9.24
N GLY A 380 -18.70 8.16 -7.96
CA GLY A 380 -19.21 9.32 -7.21
C GLY A 380 -20.54 9.08 -6.50
N GLU A 381 -21.28 8.03 -6.84
CA GLU A 381 -22.55 7.68 -6.20
C GLU A 381 -22.29 6.86 -4.93
N VAL A 382 -22.75 7.37 -3.78
CA VAL A 382 -22.55 6.73 -2.47
C VAL A 382 -23.90 6.21 -1.96
N PRO A 383 -23.93 5.02 -1.33
CA PRO A 383 -25.09 4.51 -0.62
C PRO A 383 -25.73 5.58 0.30
N ALA A 384 -27.07 5.64 0.33
CA ALA A 384 -27.78 6.68 1.08
C ALA A 384 -27.49 6.66 2.59
N ASP A 385 -27.23 5.48 3.14
CA ASP A 385 -26.84 5.21 4.53
C ASP A 385 -25.38 5.61 4.84
N ARG A 386 -24.53 5.79 3.82
CA ARG A 386 -23.09 6.09 3.96
C ARG A 386 -22.72 7.52 3.56
N ARG A 387 -23.69 8.42 3.40
CA ARG A 387 -23.43 9.85 3.09
C ARG A 387 -22.69 10.59 4.22
N ASN A 388 -22.89 10.17 5.47
CA ASN A 388 -22.28 10.77 6.65
C ASN A 388 -21.51 9.72 7.49
N CYS A 389 -20.21 9.91 7.69
CA CYS A 389 -19.37 9.07 8.55
C CYS A 389 -19.50 9.40 10.05
N HIS A 390 -20.70 9.40 10.63
CA HIS A 390 -20.85 9.83 12.02
C HIS A 390 -20.74 8.72 13.07
N ASN A 391 -20.76 7.43 12.67
CA ASN A 391 -20.80 6.34 13.64
C ASN A 391 -19.80 5.20 13.32
N PRO A 392 -18.62 5.16 13.97
CA PRO A 392 -17.58 4.16 13.69
C PRO A 392 -18.06 2.73 13.97
N CYS A 393 -18.89 2.56 14.99
CA CYS A 393 -19.47 1.27 15.37
C CYS A 393 -20.38 0.68 14.27
N HIS A 394 -20.98 1.52 13.42
CA HIS A 394 -21.86 1.04 12.34
C HIS A 394 -21.12 0.13 11.35
N THR A 395 -19.79 0.25 11.23
CA THR A 395 -18.93 -0.66 10.46
C THR A 395 -19.09 -2.13 10.87
N PHE A 396 -19.40 -2.38 12.14
CA PHE A 396 -19.50 -3.73 12.70
C PHE A 396 -20.94 -4.19 12.93
N PHE A 397 -21.91 -3.28 12.96
CA PHE A 397 -23.32 -3.60 13.24
C PHE A 397 -24.16 -3.49 11.97
N GLY A 398 -24.11 -4.52 11.13
CA GLY A 398 -24.92 -4.60 9.90
C GLY A 398 -24.98 -6.01 9.31
N SER A 399 -25.96 -6.26 8.44
CA SER A 399 -26.20 -7.58 7.83
C SER A 399 -25.41 -7.84 6.54
N GLY A 400 -24.82 -6.79 5.97
CA GLY A 400 -24.09 -6.83 4.68
C GLY A 400 -22.72 -7.51 4.75
N ALA A 401 -22.23 -7.97 3.59
CA ALA A 401 -20.96 -8.70 3.47
C ALA A 401 -19.74 -7.92 4.04
N ASN A 402 -19.71 -6.60 3.83
CA ASN A 402 -18.63 -5.73 4.34
C ASN A 402 -18.58 -5.70 5.89
N HIS A 403 -19.74 -5.73 6.56
CA HIS A 403 -19.81 -5.78 8.02
C HIS A 403 -19.31 -7.12 8.55
N ARG A 404 -19.71 -8.23 7.90
CA ARG A 404 -19.25 -9.59 8.26
C ARG A 404 -17.73 -9.71 8.07
N SER A 405 -17.21 -9.17 6.97
CA SER A 405 -15.76 -9.11 6.72
C SER A 405 -15.03 -8.38 7.85
N ALA A 406 -15.49 -7.18 8.24
CA ALA A 406 -14.89 -6.41 9.33
C ALA A 406 -14.91 -7.17 10.67
N GLN A 407 -16.01 -7.86 10.99
CA GLN A 407 -16.12 -8.70 12.19
C GLN A 407 -15.14 -9.88 12.18
N VAL A 408 -15.03 -10.59 11.05
CA VAL A 408 -14.10 -11.72 10.89
C VAL A 408 -12.65 -11.25 11.01
N LEU A 409 -12.29 -10.13 10.37
CA LEU A 409 -10.95 -9.56 10.44
C LEU A 409 -10.58 -9.14 11.86
N LEU A 410 -11.51 -8.50 12.60
CA LEU A 410 -11.29 -8.13 14.00
C LEU A 410 -11.17 -9.37 14.90
N LEU A 411 -11.99 -10.40 14.68
CA LEU A 411 -11.91 -11.65 15.43
C LEU A 411 -10.58 -12.39 15.20
N LEU A 412 -10.04 -12.33 13.98
CA LEU A 412 -8.79 -12.97 13.59
C LEU A 412 -7.56 -12.37 14.30
N VAL A 413 -7.64 -11.12 14.76
CA VAL A 413 -6.55 -10.44 15.48
C VAL A 413 -6.13 -11.24 16.72
N ILE A 414 -7.07 -11.74 17.52
CA ILE A 414 -6.76 -12.42 18.79
C ILE A 414 -5.95 -13.71 18.57
N PRO A 415 -6.45 -14.73 17.84
CA PRO A 415 -5.69 -15.95 17.61
C PRO A 415 -4.43 -15.69 16.79
N GLY A 416 -4.46 -14.75 15.84
CA GLY A 416 -3.31 -14.37 15.04
C GLY A 416 -2.16 -13.83 15.88
N GLN A 417 -2.42 -12.77 16.64
CA GLN A 417 -1.40 -12.14 17.49
C GLN A 417 -0.85 -13.10 18.54
N LEU A 418 -1.68 -14.00 19.10
CA LEU A 418 -1.20 -15.06 20.00
C LEU A 418 -0.22 -16.02 19.30
N ILE A 419 -0.52 -16.46 18.07
CA ILE A 419 0.39 -17.29 17.29
C ILE A 419 1.71 -16.56 17.03
N PHE A 420 1.67 -15.28 16.69
CA PHE A 420 2.87 -14.51 16.38
C PHE A 420 3.74 -14.25 17.62
N VAL A 421 3.14 -13.88 18.75
CA VAL A 421 3.86 -13.75 20.03
C VAL A 421 4.48 -15.09 20.44
N HIS A 422 3.74 -16.18 20.29
CA HIS A 422 4.28 -17.52 20.57
C HIS A 422 5.43 -17.89 19.63
N THR A 423 5.32 -17.55 18.34
CA THR A 423 6.37 -17.79 17.35
C THR A 423 7.64 -17.02 17.69
N ILE A 424 7.52 -15.73 18.06
CA ILE A 424 8.65 -14.90 18.54
C ILE A 424 9.33 -15.58 19.74
N HIS A 425 8.54 -16.04 20.71
CA HIS A 425 9.06 -16.69 21.92
C HIS A 425 9.85 -17.97 21.59
N VAL A 426 9.31 -18.83 20.71
CA VAL A 426 9.98 -20.06 20.28
C VAL A 426 11.26 -19.75 19.49
N MET A 427 11.22 -18.77 18.59
CA MET A 427 12.37 -18.41 17.75
C MET A 427 13.51 -17.73 18.54
N LYS A 428 13.20 -16.95 19.59
CA LYS A 428 14.21 -16.39 20.51
C LYS A 428 14.84 -17.42 21.45
N GLY A 429 14.33 -18.66 21.49
CA GLY A 429 14.81 -19.69 22.41
C GLY A 429 14.44 -19.42 23.86
N GLY A 430 13.37 -18.66 24.12
CA GLY A 430 12.93 -18.35 25.47
C GLY A 430 12.46 -19.61 26.20
N HIS A 431 12.95 -19.82 27.43
CA HIS A 431 12.48 -20.91 28.29
C HIS A 431 11.24 -20.53 29.12
N THR A 432 10.92 -19.23 29.20
CA THR A 432 9.77 -18.67 29.93
C THR A 432 8.89 -17.84 29.01
N LEU A 433 7.59 -18.16 28.95
CA LEU A 433 6.60 -17.40 28.18
C LEU A 433 6.64 -15.91 28.52
N PRO A 434 6.32 -15.01 27.57
CA PRO A 434 6.14 -13.59 27.87
C PRO A 434 5.15 -13.37 29.00
N SER A 435 5.36 -12.30 29.79
CA SER A 435 4.47 -11.96 30.91
C SER A 435 2.99 -11.97 30.47
N PRO A 436 2.08 -12.59 31.24
CA PRO A 436 0.65 -12.54 30.95
C PRO A 436 0.13 -11.10 30.84
N LEU A 437 0.71 -10.17 31.60
CA LEU A 437 0.36 -8.75 31.53
C LEU A 437 0.76 -8.17 30.17
N PHE A 438 1.98 -8.44 29.70
CA PHE A 438 2.43 -8.04 28.37
C PHE A 438 1.48 -8.56 27.28
N ILE A 439 1.09 -9.84 27.33
CA ILE A 439 0.18 -10.44 26.34
C ILE A 439 -1.16 -9.71 26.33
N ILE A 440 -1.74 -9.40 27.50
CA ILE A 440 -3.02 -8.69 27.60
C ILE A 440 -2.92 -7.27 27.03
N VAL A 441 -1.87 -6.53 27.40
CA VAL A 441 -1.68 -5.15 26.93
C VAL A 441 -1.41 -5.14 25.42
N PHE A 442 -0.55 -6.02 24.91
CA PHE A 442 -0.24 -6.15 23.49
C PHE A 442 -1.48 -6.52 22.65
N LEU A 443 -2.30 -7.46 23.13
CA LEU A 443 -3.56 -7.81 22.48
C LEU A 443 -4.55 -6.64 22.50
N SER A 444 -4.63 -5.89 23.61
CA SER A 444 -5.50 -4.72 23.68
C SER A 444 -5.07 -3.62 22.71
N ALA A 445 -3.77 -3.33 22.60
CA ALA A 445 -3.22 -2.38 21.64
C ALA A 445 -3.50 -2.79 20.20
N SER A 446 -3.27 -4.07 19.86
CA SER A 446 -3.55 -4.63 18.52
C SER A 446 -5.04 -4.55 18.16
N LEU A 447 -5.93 -4.87 19.10
CA LEU A 447 -7.38 -4.78 18.89
C LEU A 447 -7.84 -3.34 18.69
N ILE A 448 -7.35 -2.40 19.50
CA ILE A 448 -7.67 -0.97 19.39
C ILE A 448 -7.18 -0.42 18.04
N GLN A 449 -5.97 -0.78 17.63
CA GLN A 449 -5.39 -0.36 16.34
C GLN A 449 -6.26 -0.86 15.19
N VAL A 450 -6.52 -2.16 15.09
CA VAL A 450 -7.29 -2.75 13.98
C VAL A 450 -8.72 -2.25 13.97
N PHE A 451 -9.37 -2.16 15.15
CA PHE A 451 -10.71 -1.59 15.26
C PHE A 451 -10.76 -0.16 14.70
N SER A 452 -9.82 0.69 15.09
CA SER A 452 -9.73 2.08 14.63
C SER A 452 -9.50 2.16 13.12
N LEU A 453 -8.57 1.34 12.60
CA LEU A 453 -8.27 1.27 11.16
C LEU A 453 -9.46 0.82 10.33
N LEU A 454 -10.21 -0.19 10.76
CA LEU A 454 -11.41 -0.67 10.05
C LEU A 454 -12.51 0.41 10.00
N CYS A 455 -12.69 1.18 11.09
CA CYS A 455 -13.62 2.30 11.11
C CYS A 455 -13.20 3.41 10.15
N ILE A 456 -11.90 3.75 10.14
CA ILE A 456 -11.34 4.76 9.24
C ILE A 456 -11.47 4.30 7.78
N ALA A 457 -11.23 3.01 7.50
CA ALA A 457 -11.34 2.44 6.16
C ALA A 457 -12.74 2.60 5.58
N ASP A 458 -13.76 2.23 6.36
CA ASP A 458 -15.16 2.38 5.94
C ASP A 458 -15.49 3.85 5.61
N CYS A 459 -15.11 4.79 6.47
CA CYS A 459 -15.38 6.21 6.15
C CYS A 459 -14.57 6.70 4.94
N MET A 460 -13.27 6.40 4.91
CA MET A 460 -12.36 6.97 3.94
C MET A 460 -12.64 6.47 2.52
N VAL A 461 -12.94 5.17 2.35
CA VAL A 461 -13.28 4.61 1.04
C VAL A 461 -14.51 5.29 0.45
N HIS A 462 -15.60 5.44 1.22
CA HIS A 462 -16.80 6.15 0.77
C HIS A 462 -16.54 7.65 0.52
N CYS A 463 -15.69 8.29 1.32
CA CYS A 463 -15.33 9.70 1.13
C CYS A 463 -14.51 9.92 -0.16
N LEU A 464 -13.56 9.04 -0.46
CA LEU A 464 -12.75 9.06 -1.69
C LEU A 464 -13.62 8.79 -2.91
N TRP A 465 -14.49 7.77 -2.83
CA TRP A 465 -15.43 7.44 -3.89
C TRP A 465 -16.32 8.65 -4.24
N ARG A 466 -16.87 9.33 -3.23
CA ARG A 466 -17.67 10.55 -3.42
C ARG A 466 -16.92 11.68 -4.12
N LYS A 467 -15.60 11.76 -3.93
CA LYS A 467 -14.73 12.75 -4.57
C LYS A 467 -14.26 12.31 -5.96
N GLY A 468 -14.74 11.16 -6.47
CA GLY A 468 -14.30 10.61 -7.74
C GLY A 468 -12.86 10.09 -7.73
N LYS A 469 -12.28 9.87 -6.54
CA LYS A 469 -10.95 9.27 -6.39
C LYS A 469 -11.12 7.76 -6.22
N ASP A 470 -10.37 7.00 -7.00
CA ASP A 470 -10.35 5.53 -6.91
C ASP A 470 -9.83 5.10 -5.52
N PRO A 471 -10.67 4.46 -4.68
CA PRO A 471 -10.27 4.09 -3.34
C PRO A 471 -9.06 3.15 -3.33
N ASP A 472 -8.97 2.18 -4.22
CA ASP A 472 -7.84 1.23 -4.21
C ASP A 472 -6.48 1.91 -4.40
N SER A 473 -6.45 3.01 -5.17
CA SER A 473 -5.24 3.80 -5.40
C SER A 473 -4.90 4.76 -4.25
N TYR A 474 -5.84 5.13 -3.39
CA TYR A 474 -5.68 6.18 -2.37
C TYR A 474 -5.87 5.69 -0.93
N SER A 475 -6.92 4.92 -0.64
CA SER A 475 -7.25 4.49 0.71
C SER A 475 -6.23 3.50 1.26
N ILE A 476 -5.73 2.56 0.46
CA ILE A 476 -4.78 1.55 0.93
C ILE A 476 -3.47 2.19 1.41
N PRO A 477 -2.83 3.09 0.63
CA PRO A 477 -1.66 3.84 1.12
C PRO A 477 -1.92 4.61 2.41
N TYR A 478 -3.07 5.26 2.53
CA TYR A 478 -3.40 6.03 3.74
C TYR A 478 -3.66 5.14 4.95
N LEU A 479 -4.36 4.02 4.77
CA LEU A 479 -4.70 3.11 5.88
C LEU A 479 -3.49 2.36 6.39
N THR A 480 -2.60 1.92 5.50
CA THR A 480 -1.35 1.26 5.89
C THR A 480 -0.45 2.21 6.66
N ALA A 481 -0.27 3.44 6.18
CA ALA A 481 0.52 4.44 6.88
C ALA A 481 -0.08 4.88 8.23
N LEU A 482 -1.40 5.03 8.30
CA LEU A 482 -2.09 5.22 9.58
C LEU A 482 -1.92 4.00 10.49
N GLY A 483 -1.82 2.79 9.91
CA GLY A 483 -1.53 1.57 10.63
C GLY A 483 -0.15 1.60 11.27
N ASP A 484 0.87 2.04 10.53
CA ASP A 484 2.24 2.21 11.06
C ASP A 484 2.27 3.22 12.21
N LEU A 485 1.61 4.37 12.03
CA LEU A 485 1.56 5.42 13.04
C LEU A 485 0.81 4.97 14.31
N LEU A 486 -0.42 4.47 14.16
CA LEU A 486 -1.26 4.05 15.28
C LEU A 486 -0.67 2.82 15.98
N GLY A 487 -0.14 1.87 15.23
CA GLY A 487 0.46 0.65 15.78
C GLY A 487 1.68 0.97 16.62
N THR A 488 2.61 1.78 16.09
CA THR A 488 3.80 2.20 16.83
C THR A 488 3.44 3.04 18.07
N ALA A 489 2.49 3.97 17.95
CA ALA A 489 2.05 4.81 19.07
C ALA A 489 1.38 4.00 20.20
N LEU A 490 0.45 3.10 19.85
CA LEU A 490 -0.25 2.25 20.83
C LEU A 490 0.71 1.24 21.47
N LEU A 491 1.66 0.71 20.71
CA LEU A 491 2.68 -0.19 21.23
C LEU A 491 3.66 0.54 22.16
N SER A 492 4.09 1.75 21.81
CA SER A 492 4.90 2.60 22.69
C SER A 492 4.19 2.88 24.02
N LEU A 493 2.90 3.24 23.97
CA LEU A 493 2.08 3.41 25.16
C LEU A 493 1.95 2.12 25.98
N ALA A 494 1.82 0.97 25.32
CA ALA A 494 1.77 -0.33 25.98
C ALA A 494 3.07 -0.63 26.77
N PHE A 495 4.24 -0.41 26.15
CA PHE A 495 5.53 -0.59 26.83
C PHE A 495 5.73 0.42 27.97
N LEU A 496 5.32 1.68 27.78
CA LEU A 496 5.37 2.69 28.83
C LEU A 496 4.49 2.33 30.04
N MET A 497 3.30 1.79 29.78
CA MET A 497 2.38 1.31 30.84
C MET A 497 2.98 0.14 31.61
N LEU A 498 3.58 -0.84 30.92
CA LEU A 498 4.24 -1.99 31.55
C LEU A 498 5.40 -1.56 32.44
N TRP A 499 6.24 -0.66 31.92
CA TRP A 499 7.35 -0.08 32.67
C TRP A 499 6.89 0.66 33.92
N CYS A 500 5.83 1.49 33.83
CA CYS A 500 5.24 2.17 34.99
C CYS A 500 4.73 1.21 36.07
N ILE A 501 4.27 0.01 35.69
CA ILE A 501 3.76 -1.03 36.60
C ILE A 501 4.91 -1.82 37.24
N GLY A 502 6.14 -1.69 36.73
CA GLY A 502 7.31 -2.44 37.19
C GLY A 502 7.40 -3.84 36.61
N ASP A 503 6.59 -4.15 35.59
CA ASP A 503 6.81 -5.33 34.74
C ASP A 503 7.75 -4.87 33.62
N SER A 504 9.04 -5.20 33.75
CA SER A 504 10.02 -4.99 32.69
C SER A 504 9.76 -5.87 31.46
N GLY A 505 8.58 -6.51 31.38
CA GLY A 505 8.03 -7.12 30.18
C GLY A 505 8.93 -8.23 29.67
N SER A 506 9.54 -8.99 30.59
CA SER A 506 10.62 -9.96 30.38
C SER A 506 10.82 -10.32 28.90
N VAL A 507 11.66 -9.52 28.23
CA VAL A 507 12.20 -9.82 26.90
C VAL A 507 13.29 -10.86 27.06
#